data_AF-A0A2M7RH66-F1
#
_entry.id   AF-A0A2M7RH66-F1
#
_cell.length_a   1.000
_cell.length_b   1.000
_cell.length_c   1.000
_cell.angle_alpha   90.00
_cell.angle_beta   90.00
_cell.angle_gamma   90.00
#
_symmetry.space_group_name_H-M   'P 1'
#
loop_
_entity.id
_entity.type
_entity.pdbx_description
1 polymer ?
#
loop_
_entity_poly.entity_id
_entity_poly.type
_entity_poly.pdbx_seq_one_letter_code
_entity_poly.pdbx_strand_id
1 'polypeptide(L)'
;MLTKKQKEVFDFVKTYSKDKGYAPSLAEIQKKFKMASVSTAHFYISKLKKAGYLEKIKNRARAISIPEKEPLVKIPLLGIISAGEPIEAISQQSEFIAVAKTKLPKNGDFYALRVSGNSMIDENIKDGDVILVKQQEVAENGQRVVVLIDNYEATLKKFFRERNQIRLQPANSAYEPIIIRKDRDIKIQGIVIDVIQNEPDLQVQDFLTTTSLKRNKTLPLNKIILGDALAELKKLPDESCDVVVVDPPYNIGKDFGNNIDKRELSEYVAWCKEWINECIRTMKPNGTMFIYGFSEILAYLSVEIPINKRWLIWHYTNKNVASLNFWQRSHEAIICAWKDKPVFNRDEVREPYTEGFLNGAAGKVRKGTLGRFSKEGKETIYQAHEGGALPRDVIKIPALAGGAGMVERWFLCKTCDDVFEPRELKKHEKHEIIKHPTQKPLELSRKLIKSAMPKKDGVVLVPFVGTGSECAAAKELGQSYIGFEINPDYVRMAEKMIDNTKVVSKLF
;
A
#
# COMPACT_ATOMS: atom_id res chain seq x y z
N MET A 1 -18.45 -9.30 35.00
CA MET A 1 -19.68 -9.73 35.73
C MET A 1 -20.36 -8.49 36.29
N LEU A 2 -21.69 -8.33 36.12
CA LEU A 2 -22.42 -7.14 36.59
C LEU A 2 -22.79 -7.27 38.08
N THR A 3 -22.69 -6.17 38.84
CA THR A 3 -23.22 -6.13 40.21
C THR A 3 -24.75 -6.13 40.19
N LYS A 4 -25.40 -6.55 41.29
CA LYS A 4 -26.87 -6.61 41.41
C LYS A 4 -27.54 -5.30 40.95
N LYS A 5 -27.00 -4.16 41.40
CA LYS A 5 -27.52 -2.83 41.07
C LYS A 5 -27.24 -2.41 39.62
N GLN A 6 -26.14 -2.85 39.02
CA GLN A 6 -25.86 -2.65 37.58
C GLN A 6 -26.81 -3.46 36.70
N LYS A 7 -27.12 -4.70 37.10
CA LYS A 7 -28.06 -5.56 36.40
C LYS A 7 -29.48 -4.97 36.44
N GLU A 8 -29.93 -4.51 37.60
CA GLU A 8 -31.23 -3.84 37.74
C GLU A 8 -31.34 -2.59 36.84
N VAL A 9 -30.29 -1.75 36.80
CA VAL A 9 -30.25 -0.57 35.92
C VAL A 9 -30.26 -0.97 34.44
N PHE A 10 -29.52 -2.01 34.06
CA PHE A 10 -29.49 -2.54 32.70
C PHE A 10 -30.85 -3.08 32.27
N ASP A 11 -31.50 -3.89 33.11
CA ASP A 11 -32.82 -4.47 32.86
C ASP A 11 -33.89 -3.38 32.74
N PHE A 12 -33.83 -2.34 33.58
CA PHE A 12 -34.74 -1.19 33.46
C PHE A 12 -34.57 -0.44 32.14
N VAL A 13 -33.32 -0.16 31.72
CA VAL A 13 -33.05 0.47 30.43
C VAL A 13 -33.57 -0.40 29.28
N LYS A 14 -33.39 -1.73 29.37
CA LYS A 14 -33.88 -2.69 28.37
C LYS A 14 -35.40 -2.71 28.26
N THR A 15 -36.12 -2.82 29.37
CA THR A 15 -37.59 -2.83 29.38
C THR A 15 -38.15 -1.48 28.95
N TYR A 16 -37.60 -0.37 29.46
CA TYR A 16 -38.06 0.96 29.11
C TYR A 16 -37.89 1.25 27.60
N SER A 17 -36.74 0.90 27.02
CA SER A 17 -36.50 1.06 25.59
C SER A 17 -37.43 0.20 24.73
N LYS A 18 -37.73 -1.03 25.17
CA LYS A 18 -38.65 -1.95 24.46
C LYS A 18 -40.09 -1.41 24.46
N ASP A 19 -40.54 -0.89 25.60
CA ASP A 19 -41.93 -0.48 25.78
C ASP A 19 -42.23 0.92 25.19
N LYS A 20 -41.23 1.81 25.18
CA LYS A 20 -41.40 3.21 24.76
C LYS A 20 -40.78 3.54 23.40
N GLY A 21 -39.98 2.65 22.84
CA GLY A 21 -39.26 2.87 21.57
C GLY A 21 -38.10 3.86 21.67
N TYR A 22 -37.74 4.32 22.88
CA TYR A 22 -36.59 5.18 23.14
C TYR A 22 -36.01 4.93 24.54
N ALA A 23 -34.74 5.26 24.73
CA ALA A 23 -34.04 5.00 26.00
C ALA A 23 -34.41 6.01 27.10
N PRO A 24 -34.48 5.58 28.37
CA PRO A 24 -34.77 6.48 29.48
C PRO A 24 -33.64 7.51 29.68
N SER A 25 -34.01 8.72 30.09
CA SER A 25 -33.06 9.77 30.46
C SER A 25 -32.36 9.46 31.79
N LEU A 26 -31.22 10.13 32.03
CA LEU A 26 -30.49 9.97 33.29
C LEU A 26 -31.32 10.39 34.52
N ALA A 27 -32.22 11.37 34.35
CA ALA A 27 -33.16 11.79 35.39
C ALA A 27 -34.24 10.73 35.66
N GLU A 28 -34.73 10.04 34.63
CA GLU A 28 -35.70 8.94 34.80
C GLU A 28 -35.07 7.72 35.47
N ILE A 29 -33.82 7.40 35.14
CA ILE A 29 -33.05 6.35 35.81
C ILE A 29 -32.82 6.74 37.28
N GLN A 30 -32.42 7.98 37.55
CA GLN A 30 -32.26 8.48 38.92
C GLN A 30 -33.57 8.33 39.73
N LYS A 31 -34.70 8.79 39.16
CA LYS A 31 -36.00 8.77 39.83
C LYS A 31 -36.48 7.34 40.09
N LYS A 32 -36.33 6.42 39.12
CA LYS A 32 -36.74 5.02 39.25
C LYS A 32 -35.98 4.29 40.37
N PHE A 33 -34.68 4.53 40.48
CA PHE A 33 -33.81 3.85 41.45
C PHE A 33 -33.56 4.66 42.72
N LYS A 34 -34.28 5.78 42.92
CA LYS A 34 -34.14 6.72 44.04
C LYS A 34 -32.68 7.06 44.33
N MET A 35 -31.92 7.36 43.27
CA MET A 35 -30.49 7.67 43.39
C MET A 35 -30.29 9.09 43.93
N ALA A 36 -29.26 9.28 44.73
CA ALA A 36 -28.94 10.57 45.35
C ALA A 36 -28.67 11.70 44.33
N SER A 37 -28.21 11.37 43.12
CA SER A 37 -27.96 12.36 42.06
C SER A 37 -28.06 11.76 40.64
N VAL A 38 -28.27 12.62 39.65
CA VAL A 38 -28.17 12.28 38.21
C VAL A 38 -26.78 11.73 37.86
N SER A 39 -25.74 12.23 38.53
CA SER A 39 -24.35 11.76 38.36
C SER A 39 -24.16 10.30 38.76
N THR A 40 -24.90 9.81 39.76
CA THR A 40 -24.90 8.39 40.14
C THR A 40 -25.52 7.53 39.04
N ALA A 41 -26.59 8.00 38.38
CA ALA A 41 -27.16 7.32 37.21
C ALA A 41 -26.18 7.31 36.03
N HIS A 42 -25.49 8.43 35.79
CA HIS A 42 -24.44 8.53 34.76
C HIS A 42 -23.30 7.54 35.01
N PHE A 43 -22.85 7.37 36.25
CA PHE A 43 -21.81 6.41 36.63
C PHE A 43 -22.18 4.97 36.28
N TYR A 44 -23.40 4.53 36.59
CA TYR A 44 -23.85 3.18 36.26
C TYR A 44 -23.96 2.96 34.75
N ILE A 45 -24.50 3.93 34.00
CA ILE A 45 -24.55 3.87 32.53
C ILE A 45 -23.14 3.84 31.92
N SER A 46 -22.20 4.63 32.43
CA SER A 46 -20.82 4.63 31.97
C SER A 46 -20.13 3.29 32.22
N LYS A 47 -20.37 2.64 33.37
CA LYS A 47 -19.82 1.31 33.66
C LYS A 47 -20.44 0.23 32.77
N LEU A 48 -21.74 0.29 32.51
CA LEU A 48 -22.42 -0.64 31.59
C LEU A 48 -21.93 -0.48 30.15
N LYS A 49 -21.68 0.76 29.69
CA LYS A 49 -21.04 1.05 28.40
C LYS A 49 -19.62 0.51 28.33
N LYS A 50 -18.78 0.80 29.33
CA LYS A 50 -17.38 0.33 29.38
C LYS A 50 -17.29 -1.20 29.43
N ALA A 51 -18.29 -1.85 30.00
CA ALA A 51 -18.40 -3.30 30.05
C ALA A 51 -19.09 -3.92 28.81
N GLY A 52 -19.40 -3.12 27.78
CA GLY A 52 -19.94 -3.59 26.50
C GLY A 52 -21.43 -3.94 26.51
N TYR A 53 -22.18 -3.59 27.56
CA TYR A 53 -23.60 -3.92 27.67
C TYR A 53 -24.52 -2.87 27.03
N LEU A 54 -24.04 -1.64 26.79
CA LEU A 54 -24.82 -0.56 26.19
C LEU A 54 -24.00 0.17 25.12
N GLU A 55 -24.58 0.44 23.95
CA GLU A 55 -23.97 1.27 22.91
C GLU A 55 -24.83 2.50 22.60
N LYS A 56 -24.22 3.57 22.09
CA LYS A 56 -24.93 4.81 21.74
C LYS A 56 -25.11 4.86 20.23
N ILE A 57 -26.35 4.98 19.77
CA ILE A 57 -26.62 5.27 18.35
C ILE A 57 -26.28 6.76 18.12
N LYS A 58 -25.38 7.05 17.18
CA LYS A 58 -25.05 8.42 16.74
C LYS A 58 -26.24 8.98 15.92
N ASN A 59 -26.59 10.25 16.12
CA ASN A 59 -27.69 11.04 15.51
C ASN A 59 -29.11 11.03 16.11
N ARG A 60 -29.31 10.60 17.37
CA ARG A 60 -30.51 11.02 18.14
C ARG A 60 -30.19 11.34 19.60
N ALA A 61 -30.69 12.48 20.10
CA ALA A 61 -30.78 12.71 21.53
C ALA A 61 -31.79 11.71 22.11
N ARG A 62 -31.29 10.62 22.74
CA ARG A 62 -32.01 9.49 23.39
C ARG A 62 -32.10 8.17 22.61
N ALA A 63 -31.00 7.65 22.09
CA ALA A 63 -30.94 6.26 21.61
C ALA A 63 -29.75 5.50 22.21
N ILE A 64 -30.02 4.72 23.25
CA ILE A 64 -29.16 3.61 23.69
C ILE A 64 -29.77 2.36 23.04
N SER A 65 -29.05 1.71 22.11
CA SER A 65 -29.47 0.40 21.60
C SER A 65 -28.74 -0.72 22.33
N ILE A 66 -29.43 -1.83 22.41
CA ILE A 66 -28.89 -3.11 22.84
C ILE A 66 -28.52 -3.83 21.54
N PRO A 67 -27.26 -4.24 21.33
CA PRO A 67 -26.93 -5.04 20.16
C PRO A 67 -27.59 -6.42 20.33
N GLU A 68 -28.61 -6.71 19.53
CA GLU A 68 -28.99 -8.08 19.25
C GLU A 68 -27.84 -8.70 18.44
N LYS A 69 -27.13 -9.67 19.03
CA LYS A 69 -26.19 -10.50 18.27
C LYS A 69 -27.01 -11.38 17.34
N GLU A 70 -27.22 -10.91 16.12
CA GLU A 70 -27.71 -11.78 15.05
C GLU A 70 -26.70 -12.91 14.81
N PRO A 71 -27.14 -14.17 14.65
CA PRO A 71 -26.24 -15.26 14.32
C PRO A 71 -25.68 -15.04 12.90
N LEU A 72 -24.37 -14.83 12.82
CA LEU A 72 -23.63 -14.71 11.56
C LEU A 72 -23.26 -16.10 11.04
N VAL A 73 -23.43 -16.31 9.73
CA VAL A 73 -23.04 -17.52 9.00
C VAL A 73 -21.83 -17.17 8.12
N LYS A 74 -20.82 -18.04 8.11
CA LYS A 74 -19.65 -17.89 7.23
C LYS A 74 -19.95 -18.49 5.87
N ILE A 75 -19.86 -17.68 4.81
CA ILE A 75 -20.07 -18.09 3.42
C ILE A 75 -18.72 -18.04 2.68
N PRO A 76 -18.32 -19.09 1.95
CA PRO A 76 -17.05 -19.12 1.22
C PRO A 76 -17.06 -18.11 0.06
N LEU A 77 -15.99 -17.33 -0.06
CA LEU A 77 -15.73 -16.44 -1.19
C LEU A 77 -14.86 -17.20 -2.20
N LEU A 78 -15.44 -17.59 -3.33
CA LEU A 78 -14.84 -18.54 -4.29
C LEU A 78 -14.01 -17.89 -5.40
N GLY A 79 -13.88 -16.56 -5.40
CA GLY A 79 -13.03 -15.83 -6.35
C GLY A 79 -13.68 -14.58 -6.94
N ILE A 80 -13.15 -14.14 -8.08
CA ILE A 80 -13.59 -12.96 -8.82
C ILE A 80 -14.35 -13.42 -10.07
N ILE A 81 -15.47 -12.79 -10.41
CA ILE A 81 -16.22 -13.04 -11.64
C ILE A 81 -16.14 -11.84 -12.58
N SER A 82 -15.61 -12.08 -13.78
CA SER A 82 -15.44 -11.05 -14.80
C SER A 82 -16.69 -10.82 -15.64
N ALA A 83 -16.86 -9.57 -16.07
CA ALA A 83 -17.75 -9.18 -17.14
C ALA A 83 -17.19 -9.41 -18.57
N GLY A 84 -16.11 -10.20 -18.75
CA GLY A 84 -15.55 -10.43 -20.09
C GLY A 84 -14.25 -11.22 -20.26
N GLU A 85 -13.57 -11.73 -19.22
CA GLU A 85 -12.49 -12.73 -19.41
C GLU A 85 -12.46 -13.81 -18.30
N PRO A 86 -12.03 -15.05 -18.60
CA PRO A 86 -12.27 -16.25 -17.77
C PRO A 86 -11.73 -16.21 -16.34
N ILE A 87 -12.34 -17.00 -15.44
CA ILE A 87 -11.88 -17.21 -14.07
C ILE A 87 -10.85 -18.35 -14.06
N GLU A 88 -9.63 -18.08 -13.59
CA GLU A 88 -8.74 -19.14 -13.11
C GLU A 88 -9.25 -19.63 -11.75
N ALA A 89 -9.65 -20.89 -11.69
CA ALA A 89 -10.00 -21.57 -10.44
C ALA A 89 -8.74 -21.74 -9.58
N ILE A 90 -8.56 -20.87 -8.57
CA ILE A 90 -7.52 -21.03 -7.56
C ILE A 90 -8.17 -21.48 -6.26
N SER A 91 -8.24 -22.80 -6.08
CA SER A 91 -8.42 -23.44 -4.78
C SER A 91 -7.07 -23.50 -4.05
N GLN A 92 -6.89 -22.73 -2.97
CA GLN A 92 -6.19 -23.17 -1.73
C GLN A 92 -6.09 -22.17 -0.56
N GLN A 93 -6.92 -21.12 -0.47
CA GLN A 93 -7.19 -20.41 0.78
C GLN A 93 -8.68 -20.03 0.83
N SER A 94 -9.43 -20.60 1.76
CA SER A 94 -10.87 -20.35 1.88
C SER A 94 -11.10 -18.99 2.56
N GLU A 95 -11.19 -17.91 1.79
CA GLU A 95 -11.76 -16.65 2.26
C GLU A 95 -13.25 -16.86 2.59
N PHE A 96 -13.74 -16.26 3.66
CA PHE A 96 -15.15 -16.32 4.05
C PHE A 96 -15.70 -14.93 4.34
N ILE A 97 -16.94 -14.67 3.94
CA ILE A 97 -17.70 -13.49 4.36
C ILE A 97 -18.68 -13.87 5.49
N ALA A 98 -18.87 -12.98 6.46
CA ALA A 98 -19.87 -13.16 7.52
C ALA A 98 -21.19 -12.52 7.10
N VAL A 99 -22.23 -13.34 6.91
CA VAL A 99 -23.56 -12.88 6.48
C VAL A 99 -24.58 -13.17 7.59
N ALA A 100 -25.46 -12.22 7.89
CA ALA A 100 -26.55 -12.43 8.82
C ALA A 100 -27.47 -13.56 8.34
N LYS A 101 -27.84 -14.50 9.23
CA LYS A 101 -28.70 -15.64 8.87
C LYS A 101 -30.05 -15.22 8.27
N THR A 102 -30.53 -14.01 8.58
CA THR A 102 -31.77 -13.42 8.04
C THR A 102 -31.69 -13.09 6.54
N LYS A 103 -30.49 -12.88 6.00
CA LYS A 103 -30.25 -12.63 4.56
C LYS A 103 -30.16 -13.91 3.73
N LEU A 104 -30.10 -15.08 4.39
CA LEU A 104 -29.97 -16.36 3.73
C LEU A 104 -31.33 -17.08 3.66
N PRO A 105 -31.71 -17.64 2.50
CA PRO A 105 -32.80 -18.62 2.43
C PRO A 105 -32.57 -19.77 3.41
N LYS A 106 -33.66 -20.36 3.93
CA LYS A 106 -33.59 -21.39 4.99
C LYS A 106 -32.77 -22.63 4.60
N ASN A 107 -32.74 -22.98 3.31
CA ASN A 107 -32.05 -24.15 2.75
C ASN A 107 -31.31 -23.79 1.45
N GLY A 108 -30.17 -24.47 1.22
CA GLY A 108 -29.34 -24.35 0.01
C GLY A 108 -27.87 -24.13 0.33
N ASP A 109 -27.00 -24.43 -0.63
CA ASP A 109 -25.58 -24.10 -0.56
C ASP A 109 -25.35 -22.70 -1.12
N PHE A 110 -24.53 -21.91 -0.43
CA PHE A 110 -24.27 -20.52 -0.79
C PHE A 110 -22.78 -20.29 -0.90
N TYR A 111 -22.42 -19.45 -1.86
CA TYR A 111 -21.07 -18.95 -2.03
C TYR A 111 -21.09 -17.49 -2.43
N ALA A 112 -19.97 -16.81 -2.28
CA ALA A 112 -19.80 -15.43 -2.69
C ALA A 112 -18.79 -15.33 -3.82
N LEU A 113 -18.94 -14.32 -4.67
CA LEU A 113 -17.98 -13.94 -5.71
C LEU A 113 -17.81 -12.42 -5.71
N ARG A 114 -16.60 -11.94 -5.96
CA ARG A 114 -16.33 -10.51 -6.17
C ARG A 114 -16.55 -10.15 -7.62
N VAL A 115 -17.29 -9.09 -7.89
CA VAL A 115 -17.61 -8.64 -9.25
C VAL A 115 -16.43 -7.84 -9.82
N SER A 116 -16.09 -8.14 -11.07
CA SER A 116 -15.15 -7.38 -11.89
C SER A 116 -15.83 -6.90 -13.18
N GLY A 117 -15.93 -5.59 -13.37
CA GLY A 117 -16.55 -4.90 -14.50
C GLY A 117 -17.95 -4.34 -14.24
N ASN A 118 -18.45 -3.56 -15.20
CA ASN A 118 -19.66 -2.73 -15.05
C ASN A 118 -20.89 -3.24 -15.84
N SER A 119 -20.88 -4.48 -16.34
CA SER A 119 -21.94 -5.00 -17.23
C SER A 119 -23.32 -5.17 -16.57
N MET A 120 -23.42 -4.99 -15.25
CA MET A 120 -24.63 -5.19 -14.46
C MET A 120 -25.01 -3.94 -13.63
N ILE A 121 -24.49 -2.77 -14.00
CA ILE A 121 -24.68 -1.51 -13.27
C ILE A 121 -26.17 -1.11 -13.12
N ASP A 122 -27.00 -1.37 -14.13
CA ASP A 122 -28.44 -1.06 -14.10
C ASP A 122 -29.21 -1.99 -13.15
N GLU A 123 -28.60 -3.10 -12.71
CA GLU A 123 -29.10 -3.97 -11.64
C GLU A 123 -28.45 -3.64 -10.29
N ASN A 124 -27.84 -2.45 -10.17
CA ASN A 124 -27.16 -1.94 -8.99
C ASN A 124 -26.02 -2.85 -8.52
N ILE A 125 -25.33 -3.49 -9.47
CA ILE A 125 -24.13 -4.30 -9.26
C ILE A 125 -22.96 -3.60 -9.92
N LYS A 126 -22.03 -3.11 -9.10
CA LYS A 126 -20.86 -2.33 -9.54
C LYS A 126 -19.60 -3.17 -9.47
N ASP A 127 -18.58 -2.72 -10.19
CA ASP A 127 -17.23 -3.25 -10.06
C ASP A 127 -16.77 -3.22 -8.58
N GLY A 128 -16.23 -4.33 -8.09
CA GLY A 128 -15.79 -4.50 -6.72
C GLY A 128 -16.85 -5.02 -5.72
N ASP A 129 -18.14 -5.00 -6.06
CA ASP A 129 -19.21 -5.54 -5.21
C ASP A 129 -19.01 -7.04 -4.95
N VAL A 130 -19.54 -7.53 -3.82
CA VAL A 130 -19.57 -8.97 -3.53
C VAL A 130 -21.00 -9.49 -3.71
N ILE A 131 -21.20 -10.40 -4.67
CA ILE A 131 -22.48 -11.05 -4.88
C ILE A 131 -22.58 -12.30 -4.03
N LEU A 132 -23.75 -12.50 -3.41
CA LEU A 132 -24.10 -13.72 -2.70
C LEU A 132 -24.93 -14.60 -3.63
N VAL A 133 -24.46 -15.82 -3.85
CA VAL A 133 -24.98 -16.74 -4.85
C VAL A 133 -25.51 -17.99 -4.17
N LYS A 134 -26.74 -18.38 -4.52
CA LYS A 134 -27.29 -19.68 -4.17
C LYS A 134 -26.93 -20.67 -5.28
N GLN A 135 -26.23 -21.74 -4.93
CA GLN A 135 -25.84 -22.78 -5.88
C GLN A 135 -27.08 -23.55 -6.37
N GLN A 136 -27.29 -23.53 -7.68
CA GLN A 136 -28.36 -24.27 -8.36
C GLN A 136 -28.12 -24.29 -9.87
N GLU A 137 -28.69 -25.28 -10.55
CA GLU A 137 -28.47 -25.53 -11.99
C GLU A 137 -29.58 -24.98 -12.90
N VAL A 138 -30.64 -24.41 -12.30
CA VAL A 138 -31.81 -23.89 -13.02
C VAL A 138 -32.03 -22.43 -12.68
N ALA A 139 -32.53 -21.64 -13.64
CA ALA A 139 -32.92 -20.24 -13.42
C ALA A 139 -34.16 -19.89 -14.25
N GLU A 140 -34.93 -18.94 -13.76
CA GLU A 140 -36.08 -18.36 -14.44
C GLU A 140 -35.68 -17.14 -15.27
N ASN A 141 -36.52 -16.81 -16.26
CA ASN A 141 -36.28 -15.65 -17.12
C ASN A 141 -36.25 -14.35 -16.30
N GLY A 142 -35.22 -13.53 -16.52
CA GLY A 142 -34.98 -12.28 -15.81
C GLY A 142 -34.13 -12.41 -14.56
N GLN A 143 -33.83 -13.62 -14.07
CA GLN A 143 -32.96 -13.80 -12.90
C GLN A 143 -31.50 -13.47 -13.21
N ARG A 144 -30.81 -12.91 -12.21
CA ARG A 144 -29.36 -12.66 -12.24
C ARG A 144 -28.64 -13.97 -11.93
N VAL A 145 -27.82 -14.44 -12.86
CA VAL A 145 -27.20 -15.77 -12.82
C VAL A 145 -25.70 -15.70 -12.97
N VAL A 146 -25.02 -16.61 -12.27
CA VAL A 146 -23.64 -16.97 -12.56
C VAL A 146 -23.67 -18.15 -13.52
N VAL A 147 -23.07 -17.98 -14.70
CA VAL A 147 -23.11 -18.95 -15.78
C VAL A 147 -21.71 -19.26 -16.25
N LEU A 148 -21.41 -20.54 -16.40
CA LEU A 148 -20.20 -21.06 -17.03
C LEU A 148 -20.52 -21.44 -18.47
N ILE A 149 -19.82 -20.81 -19.42
CA ILE A 149 -19.94 -21.03 -20.87
C ILE A 149 -18.73 -21.84 -21.32
N ASP A 150 -18.97 -22.86 -22.16
CA ASP A 150 -17.97 -23.77 -22.73
C ASP A 150 -17.02 -24.42 -21.69
N ASN A 151 -17.46 -24.52 -20.44
CA ASN A 151 -16.71 -25.02 -19.28
C ASN A 151 -15.45 -24.23 -18.88
N TYR A 152 -15.20 -23.03 -19.43
CA TYR A 152 -14.06 -22.20 -19.03
C TYR A 152 -14.42 -20.73 -18.71
N GLU A 153 -15.48 -20.17 -19.29
CA GLU A 153 -15.81 -18.75 -19.13
C GLU A 153 -16.98 -18.53 -18.16
N ALA A 154 -16.71 -18.01 -16.96
CA ALA A 154 -17.75 -17.70 -15.99
C ALA A 154 -18.16 -16.21 -16.07
N THR A 155 -19.46 -15.94 -16.20
CA THR A 155 -20.01 -14.58 -16.33
C THR A 155 -21.27 -14.36 -15.50
N LEU A 156 -21.50 -13.10 -15.13
CA LEU A 156 -22.70 -12.62 -14.45
C LEU A 156 -23.60 -11.86 -15.43
N LYS A 157 -24.83 -12.35 -15.66
CA LYS A 157 -25.82 -11.76 -16.59
C LYS A 157 -27.26 -12.03 -16.14
N LYS A 158 -28.25 -11.40 -16.78
CA LYS A 158 -29.66 -11.82 -16.68
C LYS A 158 -29.95 -12.95 -17.64
N PHE A 159 -30.56 -14.03 -17.16
CA PHE A 159 -30.90 -15.19 -17.94
C PHE A 159 -32.22 -15.03 -18.69
N PHE A 160 -32.27 -15.35 -19.99
CA PHE A 160 -33.50 -15.48 -20.74
C PHE A 160 -33.46 -16.73 -21.63
N ARG A 161 -34.35 -17.67 -21.36
CA ARG A 161 -34.61 -18.83 -22.20
C ARG A 161 -35.65 -18.49 -23.25
N GLU A 162 -35.23 -18.56 -24.52
CA GLU A 162 -36.06 -18.32 -25.70
C GLU A 162 -36.20 -19.64 -26.49
N ARG A 163 -37.12 -19.70 -27.47
CA ARG A 163 -37.50 -20.99 -28.12
C ARG A 163 -36.33 -21.78 -28.71
N ASN A 164 -35.29 -21.11 -29.23
CA ASN A 164 -34.15 -21.73 -29.93
C ASN A 164 -32.78 -21.26 -29.43
N GLN A 165 -32.72 -20.44 -28.40
CA GLN A 165 -31.48 -19.84 -27.90
C GLN A 165 -31.62 -19.44 -26.43
N ILE A 166 -30.48 -19.28 -25.78
CA ILE A 166 -30.37 -18.65 -24.47
C ILE A 166 -29.73 -17.29 -24.67
N ARG A 167 -30.36 -16.24 -24.15
CA ARG A 167 -29.82 -14.89 -24.13
C ARG A 167 -29.35 -14.55 -22.73
N LEU A 168 -28.06 -14.23 -22.62
CA LEU A 168 -27.45 -13.68 -21.41
C LEU A 168 -27.36 -12.17 -21.58
N GLN A 169 -28.27 -11.48 -20.93
CA GLN A 169 -28.47 -10.05 -21.10
C GLN A 169 -27.64 -9.27 -20.07
N PRO A 170 -26.73 -8.37 -20.49
CA PRO A 170 -26.14 -7.40 -19.58
C PRO A 170 -27.20 -6.41 -19.12
N ALA A 171 -27.06 -5.93 -17.89
CA ALA A 171 -27.79 -4.79 -17.36
C ALA A 171 -26.89 -3.54 -17.42
N ASN A 172 -26.47 -3.23 -18.64
CA ASN A 172 -25.74 -2.02 -19.00
C ASN A 172 -25.91 -1.81 -20.51
N SER A 173 -26.45 -0.66 -20.91
CA SER A 173 -26.70 -0.32 -22.31
C SER A 173 -25.45 -0.30 -23.21
N ALA A 174 -24.24 -0.19 -22.64
CA ALA A 174 -22.99 -0.19 -23.39
C ALA A 174 -22.51 -1.59 -23.84
N TYR A 175 -23.22 -2.66 -23.44
CA TYR A 175 -22.82 -4.05 -23.75
C TYR A 175 -23.90 -4.77 -24.54
N GLU A 176 -23.49 -5.56 -25.53
CA GLU A 176 -24.41 -6.38 -26.32
C GLU A 176 -24.79 -7.68 -25.59
N PRO A 177 -26.00 -8.22 -25.82
CA PRO A 177 -26.40 -9.51 -25.27
C PRO A 177 -25.58 -10.66 -25.84
N ILE A 178 -25.20 -11.62 -24.99
CA ILE A 178 -24.55 -12.85 -25.44
C ILE A 178 -25.64 -13.86 -25.82
N ILE A 179 -25.63 -14.32 -27.06
CA ILE A 179 -26.60 -15.30 -27.59
C ILE A 179 -25.93 -16.66 -27.69
N ILE A 180 -26.43 -17.61 -26.90
CA ILE A 180 -25.98 -19.00 -26.87
C ILE A 180 -27.00 -19.85 -27.67
N ARG A 181 -26.53 -20.46 -28.75
CA ARG A 181 -27.30 -21.39 -29.58
C ARG A 181 -26.94 -22.83 -29.20
N LYS A 182 -27.60 -23.81 -29.82
CA LYS A 182 -27.49 -25.25 -29.48
C LYS A 182 -26.07 -25.85 -29.66
N ASP A 183 -25.15 -25.11 -30.27
CA ASP A 183 -23.77 -25.49 -30.55
C ASP A 183 -22.78 -25.12 -29.43
N ARG A 184 -23.23 -24.40 -28.38
CA ARG A 184 -22.39 -24.03 -27.23
C ARG A 184 -22.92 -24.60 -25.93
N ASP A 185 -22.00 -25.01 -25.06
CA ASP A 185 -22.33 -25.56 -23.74
C ASP A 185 -22.50 -24.43 -22.72
N ILE A 186 -23.54 -24.56 -21.89
CA ILE A 186 -23.86 -23.57 -20.86
C ILE A 186 -24.31 -24.27 -19.58
N LYS A 187 -23.70 -23.90 -18.46
CA LYS A 187 -24.04 -24.41 -17.12
C LYS A 187 -24.34 -23.26 -16.19
N ILE A 188 -25.53 -23.24 -15.61
CA ILE A 188 -25.87 -22.31 -14.54
C ILE A 188 -25.18 -22.82 -13.26
N GLN A 189 -24.37 -21.97 -12.63
CA GLN A 189 -23.68 -22.28 -11.38
C GLN A 189 -24.45 -21.76 -10.16
N GLY A 190 -25.36 -20.81 -10.35
CA GLY A 190 -26.23 -20.31 -9.29
C GLY A 190 -26.97 -19.02 -9.64
N ILE A 191 -27.84 -18.62 -8.71
CA ILE A 191 -28.61 -17.37 -8.80
C ILE A 191 -28.13 -16.37 -7.76
N VAL A 192 -28.08 -15.08 -8.12
CA VAL A 192 -27.69 -14.01 -7.19
C VAL A 192 -28.86 -13.65 -6.28
N ILE A 193 -28.69 -13.86 -4.98
CA ILE A 193 -29.72 -13.64 -3.96
C ILE A 193 -29.58 -12.29 -3.24
N ASP A 194 -28.35 -11.82 -3.04
CA ASP A 194 -28.07 -10.52 -2.44
C ASP A 194 -26.80 -9.92 -3.06
N VAL A 195 -26.67 -8.60 -2.98
CA VAL A 195 -25.49 -7.87 -3.41
C VAL A 195 -24.98 -7.12 -2.19
N ILE A 196 -23.80 -7.50 -1.73
CA ILE A 196 -23.09 -6.77 -0.70
C ILE A 196 -22.32 -5.70 -1.44
N GLN A 197 -22.88 -4.50 -1.44
CA GLN A 197 -22.25 -3.35 -2.04
C GLN A 197 -20.89 -3.16 -1.38
N ASN A 198 -19.86 -3.16 -2.22
CA ASN A 198 -18.61 -2.55 -1.85
C ASN A 198 -18.90 -1.06 -1.96
N GLU A 199 -19.37 -0.47 -0.86
CA GLU A 199 -19.36 0.99 -0.78
C GLU A 199 -17.93 1.38 -1.17
N PRO A 200 -17.72 2.20 -2.22
CA PRO A 200 -16.47 2.93 -2.26
C PRO A 200 -16.39 3.57 -0.88
N ASP A 201 -15.24 3.55 -0.22
CA ASP A 201 -15.01 4.41 0.93
C ASP A 201 -15.51 5.79 0.52
N LEU A 202 -16.74 6.10 0.94
CA LEU A 202 -17.44 7.30 0.59
C LEU A 202 -16.64 8.31 1.35
N GLN A 203 -15.87 9.04 0.55
CA GLN A 203 -14.98 10.12 0.92
C GLN A 203 -15.40 10.74 2.24
N VAL A 204 -14.48 10.74 3.20
CA VAL A 204 -13.98 11.99 3.80
C VAL A 204 -14.92 13.18 3.52
N GLN A 205 -16.03 13.28 4.27
CA GLN A 205 -16.99 14.39 4.40
C GLN A 205 -18.25 13.80 5.08
N ASP A 206 -18.35 13.60 6.40
CA ASP A 206 -18.43 14.63 7.42
C ASP A 206 -18.13 14.03 8.83
N PHE A 207 -16.88 13.67 9.05
CA PHE A 207 -16.23 14.06 10.31
C PHE A 207 -15.27 15.19 10.01
N LEU A 208 -15.84 16.35 9.65
CA LEU A 208 -15.36 17.60 10.20
C LEU A 208 -15.61 17.58 11.72
N THR A 209 -14.90 16.72 12.44
CA THR A 209 -14.00 17.33 13.41
C THR A 209 -13.00 18.10 12.58
N THR A 210 -13.29 19.37 12.37
CA THR A 210 -12.28 20.37 12.04
C THR A 210 -11.36 20.54 13.24
N THR A 211 -10.68 19.47 13.67
CA THR A 211 -9.24 19.61 13.71
C THR A 211 -8.84 19.63 12.25
N SER A 212 -8.83 20.84 11.66
CA SER A 212 -7.92 21.08 10.54
C SER A 212 -6.61 20.41 10.96
N LEU A 213 -6.20 19.34 10.28
CA LEU A 213 -4.84 18.84 10.45
C LEU A 213 -3.98 20.07 10.15
N LYS A 214 -3.43 20.67 11.20
CA LYS A 214 -2.63 21.89 11.07
C LYS A 214 -1.38 21.44 10.34
N ARG A 215 -1.38 21.60 9.02
CA ARG A 215 -0.18 21.42 8.21
C ARG A 215 0.84 22.42 8.73
N ASN A 216 2.08 21.96 8.87
CA ASN A 216 3.13 22.82 9.37
C ASN A 216 3.35 23.97 8.37
N LYS A 217 3.38 25.21 8.86
CA LYS A 217 3.73 26.37 8.01
C LYS A 217 5.20 26.34 7.59
N THR A 218 6.03 25.63 8.35
CA THR A 218 7.48 25.53 8.16
C THR A 218 7.89 24.08 8.09
N LEU A 219 8.80 23.74 7.19
CA LEU A 219 9.31 22.39 7.06
C LEU A 219 10.30 22.06 8.19
N PRO A 220 10.25 20.84 8.76
CA PRO A 220 11.22 20.37 9.75
C PRO A 220 12.52 19.94 9.05
N LEU A 221 13.20 20.89 8.40
CA LEU A 221 14.41 20.62 7.63
C LEU A 221 15.52 20.05 8.52
N ASN A 222 16.25 19.09 7.97
CA ASN A 222 17.37 18.36 8.57
C ASN A 222 17.00 17.66 9.89
N LYS A 223 15.79 17.07 9.93
CA LYS A 223 15.30 16.32 11.08
C LYS A 223 14.81 14.94 10.69
N ILE A 224 15.03 13.98 11.59
CA ILE A 224 14.35 12.70 11.61
C ILE A 224 13.29 12.79 12.71
N ILE A 225 12.02 12.58 12.35
CA ILE A 225 10.91 12.57 13.29
C ILE A 225 10.64 11.13 13.70
N LEU A 226 10.72 10.85 14.99
CA LEU A 226 10.27 9.58 15.56
C LEU A 226 8.74 9.50 15.48
N GLY A 227 8.21 8.68 14.58
CA GLY A 227 6.77 8.58 14.33
C GLY A 227 6.40 7.68 13.15
N ASP A 228 5.10 7.43 13.02
CA ASP A 228 4.54 6.71 11.87
C ASP A 228 4.65 7.57 10.60
N ALA A 229 5.25 7.00 9.54
CA ALA A 229 5.52 7.70 8.30
C ALA A 229 4.26 8.33 7.69
N LEU A 230 3.14 7.60 7.67
CA LEU A 230 1.90 8.08 7.06
C LEU A 230 1.26 9.21 7.88
N ALA A 231 1.30 9.10 9.20
CA ALA A 231 0.83 10.15 10.10
C ALA A 231 1.67 11.43 9.98
N GLU A 232 3.00 11.32 9.86
CA GLU A 232 3.88 12.48 9.70
C GLU A 232 3.81 13.09 8.29
N LEU A 233 3.72 12.28 7.24
CA LEU A 233 3.52 12.73 5.86
C LEU A 233 2.31 13.66 5.73
N LYS A 234 1.18 13.30 6.35
CA LYS A 234 -0.08 14.09 6.34
C LYS A 234 0.08 15.49 6.95
N LYS A 235 1.13 15.75 7.74
CA LYS A 235 1.41 17.05 8.35
C LYS A 235 2.24 17.97 7.46
N LEU A 236 2.91 17.43 6.45
CA LEU A 236 3.71 18.23 5.51
C LEU A 236 2.80 19.01 4.54
N PRO A 237 3.19 20.23 4.14
CA PRO A 237 2.55 20.96 3.04
C PRO A 237 2.54 20.18 1.73
N ASP A 238 1.66 20.59 0.81
CA ASP A 238 1.70 20.10 -0.58
C ASP A 238 2.94 20.69 -1.27
N GLU A 239 3.49 19.99 -2.26
CA GLU A 239 4.55 20.49 -3.15
C GLU A 239 5.78 21.09 -2.41
N SER A 240 6.16 20.49 -1.28
CA SER A 240 7.26 20.94 -0.44
C SER A 240 8.60 20.27 -0.70
N CYS A 241 8.64 19.17 -1.45
CA CYS A 241 9.83 18.31 -1.60
C CYS A 241 10.27 18.15 -3.06
N ASP A 242 11.57 18.15 -3.31
CA ASP A 242 12.16 18.04 -4.66
C ASP A 242 12.50 16.59 -5.01
N VAL A 243 12.98 15.83 -4.03
CA VAL A 243 13.30 14.40 -4.18
C VAL A 243 12.61 13.63 -3.07
N VAL A 244 11.99 12.51 -3.40
CA VAL A 244 11.46 11.57 -2.41
C VAL A 244 12.18 10.24 -2.57
N VAL A 245 12.77 9.69 -1.51
CA VAL A 245 13.43 8.39 -1.54
C VAL A 245 12.77 7.47 -0.53
N VAL A 246 12.18 6.38 -1.00
CA VAL A 246 11.33 5.50 -0.21
C VAL A 246 11.93 4.09 -0.20
N ASP A 247 12.35 3.63 0.98
CA ASP A 247 12.74 2.24 1.24
C ASP A 247 11.71 1.57 2.17
N PRO A 248 10.53 1.19 1.66
CA PRO A 248 9.46 0.67 2.51
C PRO A 248 9.76 -0.77 2.97
N PRO A 249 9.07 -1.29 4.01
CA PRO A 249 9.13 -2.71 4.33
C PRO A 249 8.52 -3.57 3.22
N TYR A 250 9.26 -4.50 2.61
CA TYR A 250 8.83 -5.21 1.39
C TYR A 250 7.80 -6.35 1.57
N ASN A 251 7.10 -6.43 2.71
CA ASN A 251 6.17 -7.52 3.03
C ASN A 251 6.77 -8.95 2.97
N ILE A 252 8.04 -9.10 3.34
CA ILE A 252 8.78 -10.38 3.30
C ILE A 252 9.00 -11.02 4.68
N GLY A 253 8.26 -10.56 5.69
CA GLY A 253 8.35 -11.04 7.07
C GLY A 253 9.66 -10.72 7.79
N LYS A 254 10.18 -9.52 7.55
CA LYS A 254 11.25 -8.94 8.37
C LYS A 254 10.62 -8.01 9.39
N ASP A 255 11.01 -8.17 10.65
CA ASP A 255 10.67 -7.23 11.71
C ASP A 255 11.61 -6.03 11.69
N PHE A 256 11.02 -4.84 11.73
CA PHE A 256 11.71 -3.55 11.82
C PHE A 256 11.40 -2.83 13.14
N GLY A 257 10.92 -3.56 14.15
CA GLY A 257 10.55 -3.05 15.47
C GLY A 257 9.06 -2.73 15.61
N ASN A 258 8.22 -3.22 14.69
CA ASN A 258 6.76 -3.02 14.73
C ASN A 258 5.97 -4.34 14.80
N ASN A 259 6.62 -5.51 14.87
CA ASN A 259 5.99 -6.84 14.96
C ASN A 259 4.98 -7.14 13.84
N ILE A 260 5.12 -6.51 12.66
CA ILE A 260 4.27 -6.78 11.50
C ILE A 260 5.00 -7.79 10.60
N ASP A 261 4.83 -9.07 10.94
CA ASP A 261 5.61 -10.19 10.39
C ASP A 261 5.22 -10.65 8.99
N LYS A 262 4.24 -9.97 8.34
CA LYS A 262 3.79 -10.06 6.93
C LYS A 262 2.27 -9.85 6.90
N ARG A 263 1.80 -8.97 6.01
CA ARG A 263 0.38 -8.68 5.77
C ARG A 263 -0.12 -9.42 4.55
N GLU A 264 -1.43 -9.54 4.43
CA GLU A 264 -2.05 -9.92 3.16
C GLU A 264 -1.64 -8.94 2.06
N LEU A 265 -1.43 -9.44 0.85
CA LEU A 265 -0.85 -8.64 -0.23
C LEU A 265 -1.73 -7.42 -0.57
N SER A 266 -3.05 -7.61 -0.60
CA SER A 266 -4.01 -6.54 -0.85
C SER A 266 -3.96 -5.44 0.22
N GLU A 267 -3.89 -5.83 1.50
CA GLU A 267 -3.74 -4.89 2.61
C GLU A 267 -2.41 -4.14 2.57
N TYR A 268 -1.33 -4.84 2.21
CA TYR A 268 -0.02 -4.24 2.04
C TYR A 268 -0.02 -3.22 0.89
N VAL A 269 -0.60 -3.58 -0.26
CA VAL A 269 -0.71 -2.68 -1.43
C VAL A 269 -1.59 -1.47 -1.11
N ALA A 270 -2.72 -1.67 -0.41
CA ALA A 270 -3.60 -0.59 0.02
C ALA A 270 -2.87 0.39 0.96
N TRP A 271 -2.16 -0.14 1.96
CA TRP A 271 -1.31 0.67 2.83
C TRP A 271 -0.20 1.41 2.05
N CYS A 272 0.39 0.76 1.03
CA CYS A 272 1.37 1.40 0.19
C CYS A 272 0.80 2.57 -0.61
N LYS A 273 -0.39 2.37 -1.17
CA LYS A 273 -1.11 3.41 -1.91
C LYS A 273 -1.31 4.67 -1.07
N GLU A 274 -1.60 4.54 0.22
CA GLU A 274 -1.76 5.69 1.11
C GLU A 274 -0.49 6.55 1.19
N TRP A 275 0.67 5.95 1.51
CA TRP A 275 1.90 6.73 1.59
C TRP A 275 2.43 7.16 0.22
N ILE A 276 2.16 6.41 -0.86
CA ILE A 276 2.48 6.81 -2.24
C ILE A 276 1.74 8.10 -2.58
N ASN A 277 0.44 8.16 -2.31
CA ASN A 277 -0.38 9.34 -2.59
C ASN A 277 0.10 10.56 -1.80
N GLU A 278 0.45 10.39 -0.53
CA GLU A 278 1.01 11.47 0.28
C GLU A 278 2.40 11.91 -0.21
N CYS A 279 3.25 10.99 -0.65
CA CYS A 279 4.53 11.33 -1.29
C CYS A 279 4.31 12.13 -2.58
N ILE A 280 3.37 11.72 -3.44
CA ILE A 280 3.01 12.46 -4.66
C ILE A 280 2.48 13.85 -4.30
N ARG A 281 1.63 13.98 -3.28
CA ARG A 281 1.10 15.28 -2.81
C ARG A 281 2.20 16.22 -2.36
N THR A 282 3.14 15.75 -1.53
CA THR A 282 4.26 16.55 -1.01
C THR A 282 5.33 16.85 -2.06
N MET A 283 5.42 16.07 -3.14
CA MET A 283 6.39 16.27 -4.21
C MET A 283 6.03 17.46 -5.10
N LYS A 284 7.01 18.33 -5.40
CA LYS A 284 6.87 19.43 -6.35
C LYS A 284 6.56 18.93 -7.78
N PRO A 285 5.99 19.77 -8.67
CA PRO A 285 5.69 19.38 -10.06
C PRO A 285 6.88 18.81 -10.85
N ASN A 286 8.08 19.34 -10.63
CA ASN A 286 9.34 18.90 -11.24
C ASN A 286 10.13 17.88 -10.38
N GLY A 287 9.55 17.44 -9.27
CA GLY A 287 10.20 16.52 -8.33
C GLY A 287 10.24 15.08 -8.84
N THR A 288 11.10 14.27 -8.23
CA THR A 288 11.27 12.85 -8.56
C THR A 288 11.20 11.99 -7.30
N MET A 289 10.47 10.89 -7.39
CA MET A 289 10.35 9.88 -6.34
C MET A 289 11.06 8.60 -6.75
N PHE A 290 11.83 8.01 -5.84
CA PHE A 290 12.47 6.71 -5.99
C PHE A 290 11.91 5.74 -4.96
N ILE A 291 11.36 4.61 -5.39
CA ILE A 291 10.82 3.57 -4.50
C ILE A 291 11.63 2.31 -4.67
N TYR A 292 12.38 1.91 -3.65
CA TYR A 292 13.08 0.63 -3.62
C TYR A 292 12.12 -0.54 -3.41
N GLY A 293 12.48 -1.70 -3.95
CA GLY A 293 11.70 -2.91 -3.73
C GLY A 293 12.23 -4.13 -4.47
N PHE A 294 11.70 -5.27 -4.10
CA PHE A 294 11.81 -6.46 -4.94
C PHE A 294 10.94 -6.32 -6.19
N SER A 295 11.39 -6.90 -7.31
CA SER A 295 10.69 -6.71 -8.59
C SER A 295 9.24 -7.18 -8.54
N GLU A 296 9.02 -8.25 -7.79
CA GLU A 296 7.73 -8.89 -7.57
C GLU A 296 6.77 -7.96 -6.82
N ILE A 297 7.23 -7.29 -5.75
CA ILE A 297 6.36 -6.38 -4.99
C ILE A 297 6.15 -5.06 -5.72
N LEU A 298 7.19 -4.56 -6.39
CA LEU A 298 7.09 -3.34 -7.19
C LEU A 298 6.20 -3.52 -8.42
N ALA A 299 6.02 -4.73 -8.94
CA ALA A 299 5.07 -4.98 -10.02
C ALA A 299 3.63 -4.60 -9.59
N TYR A 300 3.22 -4.99 -8.38
CA TYR A 300 1.92 -4.60 -7.82
C TYR A 300 1.85 -3.08 -7.54
N LEU A 301 2.89 -2.51 -6.91
CA LEU A 301 2.89 -1.09 -6.58
C LEU A 301 2.94 -0.18 -7.83
N SER A 302 3.57 -0.64 -8.92
CA SER A 302 3.67 0.10 -10.18
C SER A 302 2.30 0.44 -10.76
N VAL A 303 1.32 -0.46 -10.61
CA VAL A 303 -0.07 -0.24 -11.04
C VAL A 303 -0.73 0.88 -10.24
N GLU A 304 -0.44 0.96 -8.94
CA GLU A 304 -1.02 1.96 -8.04
C GLU A 304 -0.40 3.36 -8.17
N ILE A 305 0.71 3.53 -8.88
CA ILE A 305 1.38 4.83 -9.06
C ILE A 305 0.79 5.55 -10.29
N PRO A 306 -0.03 6.61 -10.12
CA PRO A 306 -0.81 7.23 -11.19
C PRO A 306 -0.04 8.31 -11.96
N ILE A 307 1.28 8.34 -11.85
CA ILE A 307 2.16 9.32 -12.49
C ILE A 307 3.17 8.62 -13.40
N ASN A 308 3.91 9.41 -14.18
CA ASN A 308 4.95 8.88 -15.05
C ASN A 308 5.99 8.11 -14.23
N LYS A 309 6.48 7.00 -14.79
CA LYS A 309 7.40 6.12 -14.10
C LYS A 309 8.33 5.39 -15.05
N ARG A 310 9.52 5.06 -14.54
CA ARG A 310 10.53 4.23 -15.20
C ARG A 310 11.07 3.22 -14.21
N TRP A 311 11.36 2.02 -14.72
CA TRP A 311 11.99 0.97 -13.95
C TRP A 311 13.51 1.10 -13.99
N LEU A 312 14.14 1.10 -12.83
CA LEU A 312 15.59 1.00 -12.67
C LEU A 312 15.94 -0.31 -11.95
N ILE A 313 17.13 -0.82 -12.19
CA ILE A 313 17.66 -2.03 -11.59
C ILE A 313 18.91 -1.68 -10.81
N TRP A 314 18.91 -1.96 -9.50
CA TRP A 314 20.12 -1.97 -8.71
C TRP A 314 20.69 -3.40 -8.67
N HIS A 315 21.74 -3.64 -9.46
CA HIS A 315 22.44 -4.90 -9.52
C HIS A 315 23.55 -4.97 -8.47
N TYR A 316 23.48 -5.95 -7.57
CA TYR A 316 24.52 -6.20 -6.57
C TYR A 316 25.77 -6.74 -7.27
N THR A 317 26.93 -6.16 -6.98
CA THR A 317 28.19 -6.63 -7.57
C THR A 317 28.92 -7.66 -6.70
N ASN A 318 28.44 -7.92 -5.48
CA ASN A 318 29.17 -8.69 -4.46
C ASN A 318 28.27 -9.60 -3.59
N LYS A 319 27.00 -9.77 -3.93
CA LYS A 319 26.02 -10.52 -3.13
C LYS A 319 25.49 -11.72 -3.91
N ASN A 320 25.66 -12.91 -3.35
CA ASN A 320 25.03 -14.15 -3.80
C ASN A 320 24.01 -14.62 -2.75
N VAL A 321 22.99 -15.36 -3.19
CA VAL A 321 22.08 -16.09 -2.28
C VAL A 321 22.51 -17.56 -2.24
N ALA A 322 22.50 -18.18 -1.06
CA ALA A 322 23.05 -19.53 -0.86
C ALA A 322 22.17 -20.67 -1.41
N SER A 323 21.12 -20.38 -2.17
CA SER A 323 20.26 -21.40 -2.77
C SER A 323 20.77 -21.79 -4.16
N LEU A 324 20.96 -23.10 -4.38
CA LEU A 324 21.39 -23.68 -5.65
C LEU A 324 20.21 -24.26 -6.47
N ASN A 325 19.00 -24.24 -5.93
CA ASN A 325 17.85 -24.93 -6.51
C ASN A 325 16.99 -24.04 -7.44
N PHE A 326 17.37 -22.77 -7.65
CA PHE A 326 16.65 -21.85 -8.54
C PHE A 326 17.52 -20.65 -8.98
N TRP A 327 16.99 -19.80 -9.87
CA TRP A 327 17.59 -18.52 -10.26
C TRP A 327 17.84 -17.63 -9.04
N GLN A 328 19.06 -17.13 -8.94
CA GLN A 328 19.50 -16.32 -7.81
C GLN A 328 19.11 -14.85 -7.98
N ARG A 329 18.67 -14.22 -6.89
CA ARG A 329 18.41 -12.78 -6.87
C ARG A 329 19.73 -12.02 -6.89
N SER A 330 20.03 -11.36 -8.00
CA SER A 330 21.21 -10.51 -8.19
C SER A 330 20.91 -9.01 -8.12
N HIS A 331 19.63 -8.63 -7.98
CA HIS A 331 19.23 -7.23 -7.97
C HIS A 331 18.07 -6.92 -7.03
N GLU A 332 17.93 -5.63 -6.77
CA GLU A 332 16.72 -4.95 -6.30
C GLU A 332 16.24 -4.03 -7.43
N ALA A 333 14.94 -3.74 -7.48
CA ALA A 333 14.37 -2.80 -8.43
C ALA A 333 14.09 -1.46 -7.74
N ILE A 334 14.03 -0.41 -8.55
CA ILE A 334 13.69 0.94 -8.10
C ILE A 334 12.69 1.52 -9.10
N ILE A 335 11.52 1.92 -8.64
CA ILE A 335 10.62 2.74 -9.46
C ILE A 335 11.08 4.18 -9.34
N CYS A 336 11.45 4.79 -10.46
CA CYS A 336 11.68 6.24 -10.59
C CYS A 336 10.40 6.87 -11.15
N ALA A 337 9.69 7.68 -10.36
CA ALA A 337 8.40 8.27 -10.70
C ALA A 337 8.44 9.80 -10.65
N TRP A 338 7.70 10.47 -11.53
CA TRP A 338 7.67 11.94 -11.63
C TRP A 338 6.31 12.44 -12.13
N LYS A 339 5.96 13.69 -11.80
CA LYS A 339 4.72 14.34 -12.27
C LYS A 339 4.89 14.85 -13.70
N ASP A 340 5.58 15.99 -13.85
CA ASP A 340 5.68 16.72 -15.12
C ASP A 340 7.02 16.45 -15.82
N LYS A 341 7.85 17.49 -16.02
CA LYS A 341 9.21 17.35 -16.50
C LYS A 341 10.16 17.31 -15.30
N PRO A 342 10.79 16.17 -14.99
CA PRO A 342 11.63 16.05 -13.81
C PRO A 342 12.93 16.82 -13.99
N VAL A 343 13.49 17.29 -12.87
CA VAL A 343 14.90 17.68 -12.83
C VAL A 343 15.74 16.43 -13.07
N PHE A 344 16.64 16.48 -14.06
CA PHE A 344 17.58 15.39 -14.31
C PHE A 344 19.00 15.93 -14.57
N ASN A 345 19.87 15.82 -13.58
CA ASN A 345 21.27 16.21 -13.63
C ASN A 345 22.10 15.17 -14.38
N ARG A 346 21.79 14.95 -15.66
CA ARG A 346 22.39 13.92 -16.54
C ARG A 346 23.91 13.81 -16.41
N ASP A 347 24.60 14.95 -16.44
CA ASP A 347 26.06 14.99 -16.49
C ASP A 347 26.71 14.72 -15.13
N GLU A 348 25.96 14.89 -14.02
CA GLU A 348 26.42 14.66 -12.66
C GLU A 348 26.47 13.18 -12.26
N VAL A 349 25.81 12.32 -13.05
CA VAL A 349 25.62 10.89 -12.75
C VAL A 349 26.05 9.98 -13.92
N ARG A 350 26.88 10.52 -14.82
CA ARG A 350 27.51 9.75 -15.90
C ARG A 350 28.29 8.55 -15.37
N GLU A 351 28.49 7.57 -16.24
CA GLU A 351 29.16 6.32 -15.91
C GLU A 351 30.47 6.19 -16.70
N PRO A 352 31.52 5.60 -16.13
CA PRO A 352 32.72 5.30 -16.89
C PRO A 352 32.39 4.49 -18.16
N TYR A 353 33.07 4.83 -19.25
CA TYR A 353 33.07 3.96 -20.42
C TYR A 353 33.82 2.67 -20.11
N THR A 354 33.48 1.58 -20.81
CA THR A 354 34.37 0.42 -20.85
C THR A 354 35.53 0.71 -21.78
N GLU A 355 36.72 0.17 -21.50
CA GLU A 355 37.88 0.30 -22.38
C GLU A 355 37.58 -0.20 -23.79
N GLY A 356 36.90 -1.35 -23.90
CA GLY A 356 36.47 -1.89 -25.19
C GLY A 356 35.54 -0.97 -25.98
N PHE A 357 34.68 -0.19 -25.31
CA PHE A 357 33.84 0.79 -25.97
C PHE A 357 34.65 1.99 -26.47
N LEU A 358 35.56 2.53 -25.65
CA LEU A 358 36.43 3.64 -26.07
C LEU A 358 37.27 3.23 -27.27
N ASN A 359 37.97 2.09 -27.18
CA ASN A 359 38.82 1.56 -28.24
C ASN A 359 38.03 1.18 -29.49
N GLY A 360 36.77 0.78 -29.33
CA GLY A 360 35.90 0.29 -30.38
C GLY A 360 35.08 1.37 -31.10
N ALA A 361 34.74 2.47 -30.44
CA ALA A 361 33.76 3.42 -30.93
C ALA A 361 34.21 4.89 -30.93
N ALA A 362 34.99 5.33 -29.93
CA ALA A 362 35.34 6.74 -29.79
C ALA A 362 36.25 7.19 -30.94
N GLY A 363 35.90 8.31 -31.59
CA GLY A 363 36.65 8.87 -32.72
C GLY A 363 36.54 8.08 -34.03
N LYS A 364 35.83 6.95 -34.06
CA LYS A 364 35.65 6.16 -35.29
C LYS A 364 34.45 6.62 -36.10
N VAL A 365 34.64 6.70 -37.42
CA VAL A 365 33.57 6.97 -38.38
C VAL A 365 32.68 5.72 -38.48
N ARG A 366 31.37 5.91 -38.28
CA ARG A 366 30.34 4.89 -38.52
C ARG A 366 29.58 5.22 -39.79
N LYS A 367 29.58 4.28 -40.73
CA LYS A 367 28.73 4.35 -41.93
C LYS A 367 27.26 4.36 -41.51
N GLY A 368 26.50 5.31 -42.04
CA GLY A 368 25.08 5.38 -41.73
C GLY A 368 24.34 4.18 -42.32
N THR A 369 23.62 3.44 -41.49
CA THR A 369 22.76 2.34 -41.95
C THR A 369 21.39 2.90 -42.31
N LEU A 370 21.05 2.86 -43.60
CA LEU A 370 19.73 3.25 -44.09
C LEU A 370 18.64 2.39 -43.42
N GLY A 371 17.57 3.05 -42.97
CA GLY A 371 16.33 2.37 -42.53
C GLY A 371 16.29 1.93 -41.06
N ARG A 372 17.41 1.85 -40.33
CA ARG A 372 17.39 1.47 -38.89
C ARG A 372 17.36 2.68 -37.94
N PHE A 373 18.16 3.72 -38.22
CA PHE A 373 18.25 4.93 -37.37
C PHE A 373 18.53 6.23 -38.15
N SER A 374 18.65 6.17 -39.48
CA SER A 374 18.89 7.33 -40.33
C SER A 374 18.15 7.16 -41.66
N LYS A 375 17.48 8.22 -42.11
CA LYS A 375 16.84 8.28 -43.44
C LYS A 375 17.84 8.57 -44.56
N GLU A 376 19.00 9.13 -44.21
CA GLU A 376 19.93 9.74 -45.17
C GLU A 376 21.28 9.03 -45.25
N GLY A 377 21.48 7.93 -44.50
CA GLY A 377 22.75 7.18 -44.54
C GLY A 377 23.98 7.97 -44.07
N LYS A 378 23.79 9.13 -43.42
CA LYS A 378 24.86 10.01 -42.97
C LYS A 378 25.85 9.30 -42.05
N GLU A 379 27.12 9.48 -42.35
CA GLU A 379 28.21 9.03 -41.48
C GLU A 379 28.22 9.84 -40.18
N THR A 380 28.58 9.18 -39.08
CA THR A 380 28.65 9.83 -37.77
C THR A 380 29.96 9.45 -37.09
N ILE A 381 30.52 10.39 -36.33
CA ILE A 381 31.68 10.13 -35.46
C ILE A 381 31.18 10.18 -34.03
N TYR A 382 31.43 9.10 -33.27
CA TYR A 382 31.10 9.12 -31.85
C TYR A 382 32.19 9.86 -31.07
N GLN A 383 31.83 11.02 -30.52
CA GLN A 383 32.68 11.76 -29.59
C GLN A 383 32.37 11.33 -28.16
N ALA A 384 33.34 10.68 -27.50
CA ALA A 384 33.20 10.30 -26.11
C ALA A 384 33.23 11.54 -25.22
N HIS A 385 32.27 11.62 -24.30
CA HIS A 385 32.20 12.74 -23.35
C HIS A 385 33.23 12.52 -22.23
N GLU A 386 33.97 13.56 -21.83
CA GLU A 386 35.03 13.46 -20.81
C GLU A 386 34.52 12.91 -19.47
N GLY A 387 33.31 13.34 -19.04
CA GLY A 387 32.65 12.85 -17.84
C GLY A 387 32.09 11.42 -17.94
N GLY A 388 32.26 10.72 -19.06
CA GLY A 388 31.82 9.32 -19.26
C GLY A 388 30.53 9.16 -20.06
N ALA A 389 30.07 7.92 -20.17
CA ALA A 389 28.82 7.53 -20.81
C ALA A 389 27.59 8.10 -20.07
N LEU A 390 26.49 8.22 -20.81
CA LEU A 390 25.19 8.55 -20.19
C LEU A 390 24.79 7.49 -19.15
N PRO A 391 24.12 7.91 -18.05
CA PRO A 391 23.63 6.98 -17.03
C PRO A 391 22.68 5.95 -17.63
N ARG A 392 22.79 4.71 -17.16
CA ARG A 392 21.93 3.60 -17.57
C ARG A 392 20.88 3.31 -16.52
N ASP A 393 19.85 2.56 -16.91
CA ASP A 393 18.80 2.08 -16.01
C ASP A 393 19.22 0.86 -15.17
N VAL A 394 20.40 0.29 -15.42
CA VAL A 394 21.03 -0.73 -14.57
C VAL A 394 22.20 -0.11 -13.80
N ILE A 395 21.97 0.16 -12.51
CA ILE A 395 22.93 0.72 -11.57
C ILE A 395 23.70 -0.42 -10.91
N LYS A 396 25.03 -0.40 -11.04
CA LYS A 396 25.92 -1.43 -10.48
C LYS A 396 26.66 -0.87 -9.27
N ILE A 397 26.17 -1.18 -8.08
CA ILE A 397 26.76 -0.75 -6.80
C ILE A 397 26.77 -1.96 -5.86
N PRO A 398 27.88 -2.25 -5.14
CA PRO A 398 27.92 -3.33 -4.17
C PRO A 398 26.83 -3.20 -3.11
N ALA A 399 26.23 -4.33 -2.71
CA ALA A 399 25.42 -4.35 -1.50
C ALA A 399 26.33 -4.27 -0.26
N LEU A 400 25.77 -3.83 0.87
CA LEU A 400 26.45 -3.84 2.18
C LEU A 400 26.51 -5.27 2.77
N ALA A 401 27.04 -6.20 1.99
CA ALA A 401 27.31 -7.60 2.33
C ALA A 401 28.83 -7.82 2.45
N GLY A 402 29.24 -8.77 3.31
CA GLY A 402 30.65 -9.07 3.55
C GLY A 402 31.46 -7.84 3.97
N GLY A 403 32.67 -7.71 3.41
CA GLY A 403 33.60 -6.62 3.73
C GLY A 403 33.05 -5.21 3.46
N ALA A 404 32.22 -5.03 2.43
CA ALA A 404 31.58 -3.73 2.18
C ALA A 404 30.65 -3.31 3.34
N GLY A 405 29.97 -4.27 3.96
CA GLY A 405 29.17 -4.02 5.15
C GLY A 405 29.99 -3.59 6.37
N MET A 406 31.27 -3.98 6.44
CA MET A 406 32.19 -3.61 7.53
C MET A 406 32.80 -2.21 7.38
N VAL A 407 32.43 -1.45 6.35
CA VAL A 407 32.88 -0.07 6.15
C VAL A 407 31.80 0.93 6.52
N GLU A 408 30.54 0.62 6.22
CA GLU A 408 29.46 1.63 6.24
C GLU A 408 28.33 1.34 7.25
N ARG A 409 28.21 0.10 7.76
CA ARG A 409 27.11 -0.24 8.69
C ARG A 409 27.37 0.27 10.09
N TRP A 410 26.48 1.13 10.57
CA TRP A 410 26.45 1.55 11.98
C TRP A 410 25.74 0.50 12.83
N PHE A 411 26.05 0.51 14.12
CA PHE A 411 25.52 -0.42 15.11
C PHE A 411 25.13 0.33 16.39
N LEU A 412 24.09 -0.14 17.09
CA LEU A 412 23.75 0.34 18.44
C LEU A 412 24.12 -0.75 19.45
N CYS A 413 24.95 -0.42 20.44
CA CYS A 413 25.24 -1.29 21.56
C CYS A 413 24.26 -1.00 22.71
N LYS A 414 23.38 -1.94 23.05
CA LYS A 414 22.46 -1.79 24.20
C LYS A 414 23.19 -1.88 25.54
N THR A 415 24.27 -2.65 25.61
CA THR A 415 25.08 -2.78 26.83
C THR A 415 25.84 -1.49 27.16
N CYS A 416 26.36 -0.79 26.15
CA CYS A 416 27.10 0.47 26.34
C CYS A 416 26.21 1.71 26.20
N ASP A 417 24.97 1.53 25.73
CA ASP A 417 24.05 2.59 25.33
C ASP A 417 24.66 3.63 24.35
N ASP A 418 25.44 3.16 23.37
CA ASP A 418 26.08 4.04 22.37
C ASP A 418 26.02 3.44 20.96
N VAL A 419 26.06 4.33 19.97
CA VAL A 419 26.11 4.01 18.54
C VAL A 419 27.57 4.10 18.07
N PHE A 420 28.04 3.03 17.41
CA PHE A 420 29.44 2.88 17.02
C PHE A 420 29.62 2.52 15.55
N GLU A 421 30.78 2.86 15.01
CA GLU A 421 31.18 2.60 13.63
C GLU A 421 31.65 1.15 13.44
N PRO A 422 31.60 0.57 12.23
CA PRO A 422 31.85 -0.86 12.05
C PRO A 422 33.27 -1.32 12.44
N ARG A 423 34.26 -0.42 12.48
CA ARG A 423 35.64 -0.72 12.92
C ARG A 423 35.73 -1.08 14.39
N GLU A 424 34.77 -0.63 15.20
CA GLU A 424 34.76 -0.87 16.64
C GLU A 424 34.06 -2.17 17.02
N LEU A 425 33.47 -2.90 16.06
CA LEU A 425 32.67 -4.10 16.32
C LEU A 425 33.36 -5.15 17.21
N LYS A 426 34.68 -5.32 17.06
CA LYS A 426 35.48 -6.23 17.91
C LYS A 426 35.44 -5.87 19.40
N LYS A 427 35.31 -4.58 19.74
CA LYS A 427 35.20 -4.11 21.13
C LYS A 427 33.85 -4.48 21.77
N HIS A 428 32.86 -4.89 20.95
CA HIS A 428 31.49 -5.17 21.39
C HIS A 428 31.09 -6.64 21.22
N GLU A 429 32.02 -7.57 20.97
CA GLU A 429 31.74 -8.98 20.68
C GLU A 429 30.85 -9.71 21.71
N LYS A 430 30.88 -9.27 22.98
CA LYS A 430 30.09 -9.84 24.08
C LYS A 430 28.88 -8.98 24.48
N HIS A 431 28.61 -7.92 23.74
CA HIS A 431 27.54 -6.98 24.05
C HIS A 431 26.27 -7.30 23.24
N GLU A 432 25.14 -6.80 23.72
CA GLU A 432 23.89 -6.82 22.96
C GLU A 432 23.94 -5.73 21.89
N ILE A 433 23.95 -6.11 20.61
CA ILE A 433 24.08 -5.21 19.47
C ILE A 433 22.81 -5.25 18.61
N ILE A 434 22.26 -4.07 18.32
CA ILE A 434 21.23 -3.88 17.29
C ILE A 434 21.90 -3.53 15.97
N LYS A 435 21.43 -4.20 14.91
CA LYS A 435 21.86 -4.01 13.53
C LYS A 435 20.63 -3.91 12.64
N HIS A 436 20.56 -2.88 11.81
CA HIS A 436 19.52 -2.80 10.78
C HIS A 436 19.73 -3.86 9.69
N PRO A 437 18.70 -4.65 9.33
CA PRO A 437 18.88 -5.80 8.46
C PRO A 437 19.22 -5.41 7.01
N THR A 438 18.76 -4.25 6.54
CA THR A 438 18.73 -3.89 5.11
C THR A 438 19.20 -2.46 4.81
N GLN A 439 20.19 -1.92 5.54
CA GLN A 439 20.77 -0.61 5.22
C GLN A 439 21.20 -0.54 3.75
N LYS A 440 20.80 0.53 3.05
CA LYS A 440 21.18 0.81 1.66
C LYS A 440 22.58 1.44 1.57
N PRO A 441 23.38 1.13 0.53
CA PRO A 441 24.68 1.76 0.35
C PRO A 441 24.56 3.26 0.09
N LEU A 442 25.37 4.06 0.77
CA LEU A 442 25.39 5.51 0.64
C LEU A 442 25.62 5.97 -0.80
N GLU A 443 26.45 5.26 -1.55
CA GLU A 443 26.72 5.56 -2.98
C GLU A 443 25.45 5.46 -3.84
N LEU A 444 24.59 4.48 -3.57
CA LEU A 444 23.33 4.31 -4.30
C LEU A 444 22.41 5.50 -4.03
N SER A 445 22.16 5.80 -2.75
CA SER A 445 21.29 6.91 -2.35
C SER A 445 21.84 8.25 -2.86
N ARG A 446 23.18 8.45 -2.82
CA ARG A 446 23.86 9.61 -3.41
C ARG A 446 23.61 9.73 -4.90
N LYS A 447 23.76 8.64 -5.67
CA LYS A 447 23.56 8.66 -7.12
C LYS A 447 22.11 9.01 -7.49
N LEU A 448 21.13 8.45 -6.78
CA LEU A 448 19.70 8.75 -7.00
C LEU A 448 19.39 10.22 -6.70
N ILE A 449 19.75 10.71 -5.50
CA ILE A 449 19.50 12.10 -5.11
C ILE A 449 20.22 13.08 -6.04
N LYS A 450 21.51 12.85 -6.33
CA LYS A 450 22.30 13.71 -7.22
C LYS A 450 21.68 13.80 -8.62
N SER A 451 21.05 12.73 -9.10
CA SER A 451 20.38 12.71 -10.41
C SER A 451 19.16 13.64 -10.48
N ALA A 452 18.48 13.91 -9.36
CA ALA A 452 17.18 14.60 -9.35
C ALA A 452 17.14 15.89 -8.52
N MET A 453 18.16 16.17 -7.70
CA MET A 453 18.17 17.36 -6.83
C MET A 453 18.26 18.68 -7.60
N PRO A 454 17.67 19.78 -7.10
CA PRO A 454 17.91 21.12 -7.64
C PRO A 454 19.35 21.57 -7.33
N LYS A 455 19.77 22.68 -7.95
CA LYS A 455 21.16 23.18 -7.77
C LYS A 455 21.44 23.76 -6.39
N LYS A 456 20.42 24.27 -5.69
CA LYS A 456 20.49 24.86 -4.35
C LYS A 456 19.18 24.59 -3.60
N ASP A 457 19.27 24.54 -2.28
CA ASP A 457 18.14 24.55 -1.34
C ASP A 457 17.06 23.49 -1.59
N GLY A 458 17.44 22.33 -2.14
CA GLY A 458 16.51 21.24 -2.37
C GLY A 458 16.17 20.50 -1.08
N VAL A 459 14.98 19.90 -1.08
CA VAL A 459 14.43 19.14 0.04
C VAL A 459 14.25 17.68 -0.37
N VAL A 460 14.93 16.79 0.34
CA VAL A 460 14.83 15.33 0.18
C VAL A 460 13.93 14.77 1.27
N LEU A 461 12.84 14.10 0.90
CA LEU A 461 11.94 13.42 1.81
C LEU A 461 12.27 11.93 1.88
N VAL A 462 12.40 11.39 3.09
CA VAL A 462 12.72 9.98 3.34
C VAL A 462 11.69 9.40 4.31
N PRO A 463 10.56 8.83 3.82
CA PRO A 463 9.48 8.38 4.69
C PRO A 463 9.83 7.18 5.59
N PHE A 464 10.86 6.40 5.23
CA PHE A 464 11.32 5.24 5.98
C PHE A 464 12.85 5.33 6.10
N VAL A 465 13.34 5.98 7.15
CA VAL A 465 14.75 6.37 7.26
C VAL A 465 15.67 5.17 7.55
N GLY A 466 15.23 4.21 8.34
CA GLY A 466 16.09 3.14 8.83
C GLY A 466 17.32 3.74 9.51
N THR A 467 18.52 3.35 9.05
CA THR A 467 19.80 3.88 9.58
C THR A 467 20.31 5.14 8.89
N GLY A 468 19.52 5.77 8.00
CA GLY A 468 19.78 7.15 7.58
C GLY A 468 20.68 7.35 6.36
N SER A 469 20.98 6.31 5.56
CA SER A 469 21.82 6.43 4.36
C SER A 469 21.35 7.53 3.39
N GLU A 470 20.04 7.62 3.14
CA GLU A 470 19.43 8.61 2.26
C GLU A 470 19.54 10.03 2.81
N CYS A 471 19.34 10.20 4.13
CA CYS A 471 19.46 11.49 4.80
C CYS A 471 20.93 11.94 4.85
N ALA A 472 21.86 11.01 5.09
CA ALA A 472 23.29 11.25 5.03
C ALA A 472 23.73 11.68 3.62
N ALA A 473 23.25 10.99 2.57
CA ALA A 473 23.50 11.37 1.18
C ALA A 473 22.94 12.76 0.84
N ALA A 474 21.75 13.11 1.33
CA ALA A 474 21.18 14.46 1.17
C ALA A 474 22.09 15.52 1.81
N LYS A 475 22.52 15.31 3.06
CA LYS A 475 23.46 16.21 3.76
C LYS A 475 24.78 16.33 3.01
N GLU A 476 25.35 15.21 2.56
CA GLU A 476 26.60 15.17 1.80
C GLU A 476 26.52 16.04 0.54
N LEU A 477 25.37 16.00 -0.16
CA LEU A 477 25.10 16.76 -1.37
C LEU A 477 24.64 18.22 -1.12
N GLY A 478 24.66 18.67 0.14
CA GLY A 478 24.23 20.01 0.54
C GLY A 478 22.73 20.25 0.35
N GLN A 479 21.91 19.19 0.34
CA GLN A 479 20.45 19.29 0.31
C GLN A 479 19.90 19.18 1.73
N SER A 480 18.75 19.81 1.98
CA SER A 480 18.02 19.57 3.22
C SER A 480 17.29 18.23 3.16
N TYR A 481 17.08 17.58 4.31
CA TYR A 481 16.28 16.36 4.38
C TYR A 481 15.14 16.44 5.41
N ILE A 482 14.10 15.63 5.22
CA ILE A 482 13.05 15.38 6.20
C ILE A 482 12.86 13.86 6.25
N GLY A 483 13.02 13.26 7.43
CA GLY A 483 12.95 11.82 7.61
C GLY A 483 11.90 11.39 8.63
N PHE A 484 11.28 10.23 8.44
CA PHE A 484 10.42 9.58 9.44
C PHE A 484 10.92 8.17 9.76
N GLU A 485 10.89 7.81 11.03
CA GLU A 485 11.28 6.48 11.50
C GLU A 485 10.47 6.12 12.73
N ILE A 486 9.98 4.88 12.80
CA ILE A 486 9.15 4.42 13.92
C ILE A 486 10.00 3.84 15.05
N ASN A 487 11.18 3.32 14.72
CA ASN A 487 12.06 2.66 15.67
C ASN A 487 13.06 3.67 16.28
N PRO A 488 12.99 3.95 17.60
CA PRO A 488 13.87 4.92 18.25
C PRO A 488 15.35 4.53 18.20
N ASP A 489 15.67 3.24 18.13
CA ASP A 489 17.05 2.78 18.01
C ASP A 489 17.63 3.10 16.63
N TYR A 490 16.82 2.97 15.58
CA TYR A 490 17.23 3.33 14.22
C TYR A 490 17.39 4.84 14.07
N VAL A 491 16.56 5.66 14.72
CA VAL A 491 16.74 7.11 14.79
C VAL A 491 18.12 7.46 15.36
N ARG A 492 18.49 6.88 16.51
CA ARG A 492 19.81 7.12 17.13
C ARG A 492 20.96 6.76 16.19
N MET A 493 20.84 5.62 15.50
CA MET A 493 21.84 5.18 14.54
C MET A 493 21.95 6.14 13.35
N ALA A 494 20.82 6.59 12.82
CA ALA A 494 20.73 7.52 11.71
C ALA A 494 21.32 8.89 12.06
N GLU A 495 20.97 9.46 13.21
CA GLU A 495 21.53 10.73 13.68
C GLU A 495 23.06 10.67 13.79
N LYS A 496 23.61 9.60 14.40
CA LYS A 496 25.06 9.42 14.50
C LYS A 496 25.73 9.33 13.12
N MET A 497 25.15 8.56 12.18
CA MET A 497 25.67 8.44 10.82
C MET A 497 25.68 9.79 10.09
N ILE A 498 24.56 10.52 10.18
CA ILE A 498 24.40 11.82 9.54
C ILE A 498 25.38 12.83 10.13
N ASP A 499 25.53 12.89 11.46
CA ASP A 499 26.46 13.81 12.14
C ASP A 499 27.91 13.61 11.69
N ASN A 500 28.31 12.35 11.48
CA ASN A 500 29.64 12.00 10.98
C ASN A 500 29.81 12.18 9.47
N THR A 501 28.72 12.42 8.73
CA THR A 501 28.76 12.67 7.28
C THR A 501 29.15 14.13 7.01
N LYS A 502 30.25 14.32 6.27
CA LYS A 502 30.73 15.64 5.86
C LYS A 502 30.02 16.09 4.59
N VAL A 503 29.69 17.38 4.51
CA VAL A 503 29.22 18.00 3.27
C VAL A 503 30.37 18.00 2.27
N VAL A 504 30.15 17.53 1.05
CA VAL A 504 31.13 17.63 -0.02
C VAL A 504 31.23 19.10 -0.41
N SER A 505 32.35 19.75 -0.10
CA SER A 505 32.68 21.04 -0.70
C SER A 505 32.81 20.79 -2.20
N LYS A 506 32.01 21.51 -3.01
CA LYS A 506 32.28 21.58 -4.45
C LYS A 506 33.70 22.12 -4.61
N LEU A 507 34.63 21.24 -4.97
CA LEU A 507 35.84 21.66 -5.64
C LEU A 507 35.35 22.14 -7.01
N PHE A 508 35.33 23.47 -7.16
CA PHE A 508 35.00 24.26 -8.35
C PHE A 508 33.52 24.61 -8.55
#